data_AF-A0A962LPM8-F1
#
_entry.id   AF-A0A962LPM8-F1
#
_cell.length_a   1.000
_cell.length_b   1.000
_cell.length_c   1.000
_cell.angle_alpha   90.00
_cell.angle_beta   90.00
_cell.angle_gamma   90.00
#
_symmetry.space_group_name_H-M   'P 1'
#
loop_
_entity.id
_entity.type
_entity.pdbx_description
1 polymer ?
#
loop_
_entity_poly.entity_id
_entity_poly.type
_entity_poly.pdbx_seq_one_letter_code
_entity_poly.pdbx_strand_id
1 'polypeptide(L)'
;MKKTHYLMALIWSYALLAGCASMEQASAEREKLETEPLPQALASLGYEMEAPVEQVTDWSLYNWQAINQSALIIWVDAFHPYLFTLRERCPDLMFAQAVGVSNTGSIINANFDAIVVPNPPGGGQSCLIDAIYPLKKTGETGQ
;
A
#
# COMPACT_ATOMS: atom_id res chain seq x y z
N MET A 1 -3.86 9.00 54.53
CA MET A 1 -3.13 8.52 53.35
C MET A 1 -4.03 7.69 52.41
N LYS A 2 -5.09 8.30 51.82
CA LYS A 2 -6.05 7.61 50.91
C LYS A 2 -6.37 8.40 49.62
N LYS A 3 -6.11 9.72 49.60
CA LYS A 3 -6.36 10.59 48.43
C LYS A 3 -5.42 10.33 47.25
N THR A 4 -4.18 9.91 47.52
CA THR A 4 -3.17 9.67 46.48
C THR A 4 -3.50 8.46 45.59
N HIS A 5 -4.25 7.48 46.10
CA HIS A 5 -4.69 6.32 45.30
C HIS A 5 -5.88 6.65 44.39
N TYR A 6 -6.76 7.57 44.79
CA TYR A 6 -7.88 8.04 43.95
C TYR A 6 -7.43 8.87 42.74
N LEU A 7 -6.37 9.67 42.92
CA LEU A 7 -5.79 10.47 41.83
C LEU A 7 -5.08 9.60 40.77
N MET A 8 -4.46 8.48 41.15
CA MET A 8 -3.86 7.55 40.18
C MET A 8 -4.90 6.76 39.37
N ALA A 9 -6.03 6.37 39.98
CA ALA A 9 -7.09 5.62 39.29
C ALA A 9 -7.80 6.44 38.19
N LEU A 10 -7.88 7.77 38.35
CA LEU A 10 -8.49 8.69 37.39
C LEU A 10 -7.60 8.96 36.17
N ILE A 11 -6.29 8.78 36.29
CA ILE A 11 -5.33 9.03 35.18
C ILE A 11 -5.25 7.81 34.25
N TRP A 12 -5.45 6.60 34.76
CA TRP A 12 -5.49 5.38 33.91
C TRP A 12 -6.74 5.27 33.03
N SER A 13 -7.83 5.95 33.36
CA SER A 13 -9.10 5.87 32.62
C SER A 13 -9.14 6.80 31.39
N TYR A 14 -8.27 7.81 31.30
CA TYR A 14 -8.25 8.75 30.17
C TYR A 14 -7.43 8.28 28.96
N ALA A 15 -6.55 7.28 29.11
CA ALA A 15 -5.67 6.81 28.03
C ALA A 15 -6.39 6.00 26.94
N LEU A 16 -7.62 5.53 27.18
CA LEU A 16 -8.36 4.67 26.26
C LEU A 16 -9.11 5.41 25.14
N LEU A 17 -9.21 6.75 25.21
CA LEU A 17 -10.03 7.54 24.25
C LEU A 17 -9.23 8.14 23.08
N ALA A 18 -7.90 8.08 23.09
CA ALA A 18 -7.07 8.67 22.02
C ALA A 18 -7.01 7.83 20.73
N GLY A 19 -7.55 6.61 20.72
CA GLY A 19 -7.44 5.68 19.58
C GLY A 19 -8.33 6.00 18.38
N CYS A 20 -9.54 6.54 18.59
CA CYS A 20 -10.52 6.69 17.51
C CYS A 20 -10.14 7.76 16.46
N ALA A 21 -9.57 8.89 16.89
CA ALA A 21 -9.25 9.99 15.98
C ALA A 21 -8.18 9.61 14.93
N SER A 22 -7.21 8.78 15.32
CA SER A 22 -6.16 8.32 14.40
C SER A 22 -6.71 7.37 13.34
N MET A 23 -7.71 6.55 13.69
CA MET A 23 -8.36 5.65 12.74
C MET A 23 -9.21 6.42 11.73
N GLU A 24 -9.94 7.45 12.18
CA GLU A 24 -10.74 8.32 11.32
C GLU A 24 -9.85 9.07 10.30
N GLN A 25 -8.70 9.58 10.76
CA GLN A 25 -7.72 10.21 9.88
C GLN A 25 -7.18 9.23 8.84
N ALA A 26 -6.79 8.03 9.25
CA ALA A 26 -6.29 7.01 8.34
C ALA A 26 -7.36 6.56 7.32
N SER A 27 -8.65 6.49 7.70
CA SER A 27 -9.72 6.20 6.75
C SER A 27 -9.95 7.33 5.76
N ALA A 28 -9.92 8.59 6.22
CA ALA A 28 -10.12 9.75 5.35
C ALA A 28 -8.98 9.90 4.32
N GLU A 29 -7.75 9.62 4.74
CA GLU A 29 -6.59 9.60 3.83
C GLU A 29 -6.73 8.52 2.75
N ARG A 30 -7.17 7.31 3.12
CA ARG A 30 -7.42 6.24 2.14
C ARG A 30 -8.52 6.61 1.15
N GLU A 31 -9.64 7.15 1.64
CA GLU A 31 -10.75 7.60 0.79
C GLU A 31 -10.30 8.69 -0.20
N LYS A 32 -9.46 9.61 0.26
CA LYS A 32 -8.85 10.62 -0.59
C LYS A 32 -7.97 9.99 -1.69
N LEU A 33 -7.08 9.06 -1.33
CA LEU A 33 -6.20 8.38 -2.30
C LEU A 33 -6.99 7.58 -3.35
N GLU A 34 -8.11 6.98 -2.98
CA GLU A 34 -8.96 6.20 -3.89
C GLU A 34 -9.70 7.09 -4.90
N THR A 35 -10.13 8.28 -4.48
CA THR A 35 -10.94 9.20 -5.29
C THR A 35 -10.13 10.15 -6.17
N GLU A 36 -8.88 10.41 -5.79
CA GLU A 36 -7.99 11.26 -6.57
C GLU A 36 -7.47 10.55 -7.84
N PRO A 37 -7.15 11.30 -8.91
CA PRO A 37 -6.46 10.69 -10.03
C PRO A 37 -5.07 10.21 -9.60
N LEU A 38 -4.63 9.08 -10.19
CA LEU A 38 -3.44 8.35 -9.75
C LEU A 38 -2.17 9.22 -9.58
N PRO A 39 -1.83 10.15 -10.51
CA PRO A 39 -0.66 11.01 -10.31
C PRO A 39 -0.76 11.92 -9.07
N GLN A 40 -1.96 12.40 -8.74
CA GLN A 40 -2.18 13.23 -7.55
C GLN A 40 -2.11 12.38 -6.27
N ALA A 41 -2.68 11.16 -6.29
CA ALA A 41 -2.59 10.24 -5.16
C ALA A 41 -1.12 9.91 -4.82
N LEU A 42 -0.27 9.67 -5.83
CA LEU A 42 1.16 9.43 -5.64
C LEU A 42 1.89 10.66 -5.10
N ALA A 43 1.58 11.85 -5.62
CA ALA A 43 2.15 13.10 -5.12
C ALA A 43 1.76 13.35 -3.65
N SER A 44 0.51 13.06 -3.26
CA SER A 44 0.05 13.09 -1.86
C SER A 44 0.85 12.14 -0.96
N LEU A 45 1.29 11.00 -1.49
CA LEU A 45 2.17 10.05 -0.81
C LEU A 45 3.67 10.44 -0.87
N GLY A 46 4.00 11.55 -1.53
CA GLY A 46 5.38 12.03 -1.70
C GLY A 46 6.18 11.20 -2.70
N TYR A 47 5.54 10.66 -3.74
CA TYR A 47 6.20 9.93 -4.81
C TYR A 47 6.01 10.60 -6.17
N GLU A 48 7.04 10.48 -7.01
CA GLU A 48 7.01 10.77 -8.44
C GLU A 48 7.24 9.47 -9.23
N MET A 49 6.51 9.31 -10.33
CA MET A 49 6.69 8.17 -11.24
C MET A 49 7.84 8.43 -12.20
N GLU A 50 8.70 7.44 -12.35
CA GLU A 50 9.69 7.41 -13.43
C GLU A 50 9.09 6.75 -14.70
N ALA A 51 9.90 6.60 -15.75
CA ALA A 51 9.49 5.90 -16.95
C ALA A 51 9.13 4.43 -16.64
N PRO A 52 8.12 3.84 -17.31
CA PRO A 52 7.75 2.46 -17.06
C PRO A 52 8.89 1.51 -17.43
N VAL A 53 8.97 0.41 -16.70
CA VAL A 53 9.90 -0.69 -16.94
C VAL A 53 9.13 -1.95 -17.32
N GLU A 54 9.72 -2.75 -18.20
CA GLU A 54 9.11 -4.01 -18.66
C GLU A 54 9.18 -5.10 -17.58
N GLN A 55 10.19 -5.05 -16.71
CA GLN A 55 10.44 -6.09 -15.72
C GLN A 55 11.10 -5.57 -14.45
N VAL A 56 10.86 -6.27 -13.35
CA VAL A 56 11.57 -6.11 -12.07
C VAL A 56 12.28 -7.43 -11.76
N THR A 57 13.61 -7.38 -11.64
CA THR A 57 14.46 -8.54 -11.39
C THR A 57 14.86 -8.63 -9.92
N ASP A 58 15.22 -9.83 -9.46
CA ASP A 58 15.70 -10.10 -8.10
C ASP A 58 14.78 -9.53 -7.01
N TRP A 59 13.47 -9.53 -7.29
CA TRP A 59 12.48 -8.88 -6.45
C TRP A 59 12.17 -9.72 -5.19
N SER A 60 11.74 -9.05 -4.14
CA SER A 60 11.14 -9.63 -2.95
C SER A 60 9.98 -8.75 -2.50
N LEU A 61 8.92 -9.30 -1.92
CA LEU A 61 7.83 -8.49 -1.37
C LEU A 61 8.20 -7.99 0.02
N TYR A 62 8.66 -6.74 0.15
CA TYR A 62 8.93 -6.12 1.45
C TYR A 62 7.66 -5.54 2.08
N ASN A 63 6.93 -4.74 1.32
CA ASN A 63 5.66 -4.14 1.74
C ASN A 63 4.77 -3.84 0.53
N TRP A 64 3.50 -3.54 0.76
CA TRP A 64 2.57 -3.12 -0.28
C TRP A 64 1.47 -2.19 0.26
N GLN A 65 0.86 -1.43 -0.64
CA GLN A 65 -0.26 -0.56 -0.35
C GLN A 65 -1.15 -0.43 -1.59
N ALA A 66 -2.42 -0.81 -1.49
CA ALA A 66 -3.40 -0.49 -2.53
C ALA A 66 -3.65 1.02 -2.60
N ILE A 67 -3.71 1.56 -3.81
CA ILE A 67 -4.12 2.94 -4.07
C ILE A 67 -5.60 2.96 -4.45
N ASN A 68 -5.97 2.09 -5.39
CA ASN A 68 -7.35 1.85 -5.78
C ASN A 68 -7.46 0.42 -6.37
N GLN A 69 -8.60 0.06 -6.92
CA GLN A 69 -8.82 -1.28 -7.50
C GLN A 69 -7.96 -1.58 -8.74
N SER A 70 -7.24 -0.62 -9.32
CA SER A 70 -6.41 -0.82 -10.53
C SER A 70 -4.95 -0.44 -10.33
N ALA A 71 -4.54 -0.11 -9.11
CA ALA A 71 -3.19 0.35 -8.81
C ALA A 71 -2.79 0.06 -7.37
N LEU A 72 -1.54 -0.36 -7.19
CA LEU A 72 -0.92 -0.58 -5.88
C LEU A 72 0.57 -0.25 -5.94
N ILE A 73 1.13 0.16 -4.80
CA ILE A 73 2.57 0.29 -4.61
C ILE A 73 3.09 -1.01 -4.00
N ILE A 74 4.21 -1.52 -4.53
CA ILE A 74 4.99 -2.59 -3.95
C ILE A 74 6.40 -2.07 -3.66
N TRP A 75 6.87 -2.30 -2.45
CA TRP A 75 8.24 -2.05 -2.05
C TRP A 75 9.02 -3.35 -2.20
N VAL A 76 10.05 -3.35 -3.04
CA VAL A 76 10.94 -4.52 -3.17
C VAL A 76 11.97 -4.60 -2.04
N ASP A 77 12.26 -3.44 -1.45
CA ASP A 77 12.93 -3.26 -0.16
C ASP A 77 12.47 -1.92 0.46
N ALA A 78 13.09 -1.49 1.56
CA ALA A 78 12.69 -0.27 2.27
C ALA A 78 12.80 1.03 1.45
N PHE A 79 13.56 1.05 0.35
CA PHE A 79 13.91 2.27 -0.40
C PHE A 79 13.49 2.24 -1.86
N HIS A 80 13.11 1.08 -2.40
CA HIS A 80 12.74 0.92 -3.81
C HIS A 80 11.25 0.58 -3.97
N PRO A 81 10.36 1.60 -3.95
CA PRO A 81 8.97 1.44 -4.30
C PRO A 81 8.76 1.39 -5.81
N TYR A 82 7.77 0.61 -6.21
CA TYR A 82 7.27 0.52 -7.57
C TYR A 82 5.75 0.65 -7.55
N LEU A 83 5.20 1.44 -8.46
CA LEU A 83 3.78 1.43 -8.77
C LEU A 83 3.50 0.34 -9.80
N PHE A 84 2.56 -0.53 -9.46
CA PHE A 84 1.99 -1.51 -10.36
C PHE A 84 0.60 -1.05 -10.75
N THR A 85 0.35 -0.94 -12.05
CA THR A 85 -1.00 -0.71 -12.60
C THR A 85 -1.55 -2.03 -13.14
N LEU A 86 -2.87 -2.18 -13.08
CA LEU A 86 -3.56 -3.40 -13.45
C LEU A 86 -4.39 -3.15 -14.71
N ARG A 87 -4.44 -4.15 -15.60
CA ARG A 87 -5.14 -4.05 -16.89
C ARG A 87 -6.64 -3.86 -16.72
N GLU A 88 -7.18 -4.44 -15.65
CA GLU A 88 -8.58 -4.35 -15.27
C GLU A 88 -8.68 -4.07 -13.77
N ARG A 89 -9.87 -3.63 -13.35
CA ARG A 89 -10.17 -3.51 -11.93
C ARG A 89 -10.02 -4.86 -11.24
N CYS A 90 -9.47 -4.83 -10.05
CA CYS A 90 -9.20 -5.94 -9.15
C CYS A 90 -10.07 -5.73 -7.89
N PRO A 91 -11.33 -6.19 -7.86
CA PRO A 91 -12.30 -5.82 -6.83
C PRO A 91 -11.84 -6.11 -5.39
N ASP A 92 -11.19 -7.25 -5.19
CA ASP A 92 -10.73 -7.67 -3.86
C ASP A 92 -9.49 -6.90 -3.35
N LEU A 93 -8.81 -6.13 -4.21
CA LEU A 93 -7.51 -5.50 -3.87
C LEU A 93 -7.60 -4.51 -2.70
N MET A 94 -8.65 -3.69 -2.65
CA MET A 94 -8.81 -2.67 -1.60
C MET A 94 -9.08 -3.26 -0.21
N PHE A 95 -9.55 -4.52 -0.17
CA PHE A 95 -9.88 -5.23 1.06
C PHE A 95 -8.88 -6.35 1.37
N ALA A 96 -7.86 -6.50 0.53
CA ALA A 96 -6.86 -7.54 0.65
C ALA A 96 -6.09 -7.39 1.96
N GLN A 97 -5.91 -8.52 2.67
CA GLN A 97 -5.05 -8.57 3.87
C GLN A 97 -3.60 -8.91 3.52
N ALA A 98 -3.40 -9.49 2.33
CA ALA A 98 -2.10 -9.81 1.77
C ALA A 98 -2.21 -9.77 0.25
N VAL A 99 -1.08 -9.63 -0.42
CA VAL A 99 -0.95 -9.81 -1.87
C VAL A 99 0.23 -10.73 -2.15
N GLY A 100 0.12 -11.51 -3.21
CA GLY A 100 1.23 -12.15 -3.89
C GLY A 100 1.46 -11.50 -5.25
N VAL A 101 2.57 -11.83 -5.88
CA VAL A 101 2.84 -11.46 -7.27
C VAL A 101 3.27 -12.74 -7.98
N SER A 102 2.65 -13.06 -9.11
CA SER A 102 3.16 -14.13 -9.97
C SER A 102 4.49 -13.67 -10.56
N ASN A 103 5.42 -14.61 -10.73
CA ASN A 103 6.71 -14.29 -11.29
C ASN A 103 7.36 -15.56 -11.86
N THR A 104 8.33 -15.38 -12.75
CA THR A 104 9.16 -16.47 -13.27
C THR A 104 10.61 -16.19 -12.96
N GLY A 105 11.28 -17.10 -12.25
CA GLY A 105 12.72 -16.98 -11.96
C GLY A 105 13.12 -15.69 -11.23
N SER A 106 12.34 -15.26 -10.23
CA SER A 106 12.53 -13.98 -9.52
C SER A 106 12.46 -12.74 -10.41
N ILE A 107 11.75 -12.83 -11.54
CA ILE A 107 11.47 -11.71 -12.43
C ILE A 107 9.96 -11.53 -12.53
N ILE A 108 9.47 -10.32 -12.24
CA ILE A 108 8.10 -9.90 -12.55
C ILE A 108 8.12 -9.21 -13.91
N ASN A 109 7.28 -9.64 -14.83
CA ASN A 109 7.14 -9.05 -16.16
C ASN A 109 5.81 -8.32 -16.26
N ALA A 110 5.85 -7.06 -16.68
CA ALA A 110 4.66 -6.34 -17.09
C ALA A 110 3.92 -7.14 -18.17
N ASN A 111 2.59 -7.03 -18.23
CA ASN A 111 1.72 -7.70 -19.19
C ASN A 111 1.57 -9.22 -19.11
N PHE A 112 2.48 -9.92 -18.42
CA PHE A 112 2.47 -11.39 -18.30
C PHE A 112 2.21 -11.87 -16.88
N ASP A 113 2.73 -11.16 -15.89
CA ASP A 113 2.53 -11.48 -14.49
C ASP A 113 1.30 -10.76 -13.89
N ALA A 114 0.87 -11.21 -12.72
CA ALA A 114 -0.33 -10.79 -12.05
C ALA A 114 -0.09 -10.49 -10.57
N ILE A 115 -0.82 -9.52 -10.04
CA ILE A 115 -1.05 -9.41 -8.60
C ILE A 115 -2.07 -10.46 -8.20
N VAL A 116 -1.75 -11.23 -7.16
CA VAL A 116 -2.61 -12.30 -6.64
C VAL A 116 -3.16 -11.86 -5.29
N VAL A 117 -4.48 -11.68 -5.20
CA VAL A 117 -5.17 -11.36 -3.95
C VAL A 117 -5.74 -12.66 -3.36
N PRO A 118 -5.24 -13.17 -2.22
CA PRO A 118 -5.78 -14.36 -1.59
C PRO A 118 -7.21 -14.10 -1.06
N ASN A 119 -8.12 -15.03 -1.34
CA ASN A 119 -9.52 -14.99 -0.91
C ASN A 119 -9.96 -16.37 -0.37
N PRO A 120 -9.44 -16.82 0.79
CA PRO A 120 -9.81 -18.10 1.37
C PRO A 120 -11.26 -18.12 1.90
N PRO A 121 -12.02 -19.22 1.74
CA PRO A 121 -11.63 -20.50 1.12
C PRO A 121 -11.78 -20.55 -0.41
N GLY A 122 -12.27 -19.48 -1.05
CA GLY A 122 -12.65 -19.40 -2.46
C GLY A 122 -11.50 -19.34 -3.48
N GLY A 123 -10.24 -19.42 -3.06
CA GLY A 123 -9.07 -19.34 -3.93
C GLY A 123 -8.38 -17.98 -3.85
N GLY A 124 -7.81 -17.50 -4.96
CA GLY A 124 -7.21 -16.16 -5.05
C GLY A 124 -7.56 -15.50 -6.38
N GLN A 125 -7.83 -14.19 -6.35
CA GLN A 125 -8.08 -13.39 -7.54
C GLN A 125 -6.74 -13.01 -8.18
N SER A 126 -6.57 -13.31 -9.47
CA SER A 126 -5.38 -12.90 -10.23
C SER A 126 -5.71 -11.70 -11.10
N CYS A 127 -4.93 -10.62 -10.97
CA CYS A 127 -5.13 -9.35 -11.64
C CYS A 127 -3.89 -9.01 -12.47
N LEU A 128 -4.02 -9.08 -13.80
CA LEU A 128 -2.89 -8.90 -14.72
C LEU A 128 -2.28 -7.51 -14.59
N ILE A 129 -0.95 -7.46 -14.50
CA ILE A 129 -0.17 -6.24 -14.48
C ILE A 129 -0.19 -5.62 -15.88
N ASP A 130 -0.48 -4.34 -15.97
CA ASP A 130 -0.42 -3.55 -17.21
C ASP A 130 0.95 -2.92 -17.37
N ALA A 131 1.33 -2.05 -16.43
CA ALA A 131 2.62 -1.37 -16.41
C ALA A 131 3.20 -1.27 -14.99
N ILE A 132 4.52 -1.20 -14.94
CA ILE A 132 5.32 -1.09 -13.71
C ILE A 132 6.13 0.19 -13.79
N TYR A 133 6.05 1.05 -12.76
CA TYR A 133 6.77 2.31 -12.70
C TYR A 133 7.64 2.34 -11.45
N PRO A 134 8.96 2.53 -11.56
CA PRO A 134 9.78 2.89 -10.42
C PRO A 134 9.24 4.19 -9.81
N LEU A 135 9.22 4.26 -8.48
CA LEU A 135 8.82 5.46 -7.74
C LEU A 135 10.02 6.08 -7.06
N LYS A 136 10.13 7.40 -7.18
CA LYS A 136 11.13 8.20 -6.48
C LYS A 136 10.44 9.07 -5.43
N LYS A 137 11.06 9.23 -4.26
CA LYS A 137 10.53 10.10 -3.21
C LYS A 137 10.72 11.58 -3.57
N THR A 138 9.64 12.35 -3.53
CA THR A 138 9.66 13.80 -3.73
C THR A 138 10.43 14.46 -2.58
N GLY A 139 11.50 15.19 -2.91
CA GLY A 139 12.36 15.86 -1.92
C GLY A 139 13.69 15.16 -1.63
N GLU A 140 13.90 13.95 -2.17
CA GLU A 140 15.24 13.36 -2.27
C GLU A 140 15.95 13.93 -3.51
N THR A 141 16.43 15.18 -3.37
CA THR A 141 17.54 15.67 -4.20
C THR A 141 18.71 14.73 -3.94
N GLY A 142 19.06 13.92 -4.95
CA GLY A 142 20.21 13.06 -4.91
C GLY A 142 21.43 13.85 -4.47
N GLN A 143 22.08 13.36 -3.42
CA GLN A 143 23.41 13.76 -3.01
C GLN A 143 24.34 12.57 -3.20
#